data_AF-A0A268TW39-F1
#
_entry.id   AF-A0A268TW39-F1
#
_cell.length_a   1.000
_cell.length_b   1.000
_cell.length_c   1.000
_cell.angle_alpha   90.00
_cell.angle_beta   90.00
_cell.angle_gamma   90.00
#
_symmetry.space_group_name_H-M   'P 1'
#
loop_
_entity.id
_entity.type
_entity.pdbx_description
1 polymer ?
#
loop_
_entity_poly.entity_id
_entity_poly.type
_entity_poly.pdbx_seq_one_letter_code
_entity_poly.pdbx_strand_id
1 'polypeptide(L)'
;MIKKILFCLMLGSNLYSEGTVNVIEIMQHLEYSTSLILKGFLHNQRPLIDEGREKLKKSLIELKGVNPKVYLPLHKRNLEVVIFNNFARMDEQLELMGEYLNKKEMNRAYNAFDRILNGCFKCHAVVRGW
;
A
#
# COMPACT_ATOMS: atom_id res chain seq x y z
N MET A 1 20.66 -58.72 1.22
CA MET A 1 20.37 -57.88 0.04
C MET A 1 19.25 -56.90 0.43
N ILE A 2 19.56 -55.82 1.16
CA ILE A 2 19.86 -54.46 0.65
C ILE A 2 18.84 -53.97 -0.39
N LYS A 3 17.90 -53.13 0.06
CA LYS A 3 17.66 -51.76 -0.43
C LYS A 3 16.47 -51.15 0.35
N LYS A 4 16.77 -50.57 1.52
CA LYS A 4 15.86 -49.61 2.17
C LYS A 4 15.99 -48.30 1.40
N ILE A 5 14.92 -47.87 0.75
CA ILE A 5 14.88 -46.62 0.00
C ILE A 5 14.89 -45.46 0.99
N LEU A 6 15.90 -44.63 0.82
CA LEU A 6 16.23 -43.41 1.53
C LEU A 6 15.12 -42.37 1.27
N PHE A 7 14.28 -42.09 2.27
CA PHE A 7 13.36 -40.96 2.21
C PHE A 7 14.15 -39.71 2.62
N CYS A 8 14.63 -38.98 1.61
CA CYS A 8 15.37 -37.74 1.75
C CYS A 8 14.60 -36.72 2.59
N LEU A 9 15.27 -36.24 3.65
CA LEU A 9 14.97 -34.97 4.29
C LEU A 9 14.95 -33.86 3.23
N MET A 10 13.76 -33.37 2.90
CA MET A 10 13.59 -32.01 2.37
C MET A 10 13.37 -31.08 3.56
N LEU A 11 14.45 -30.77 4.28
CA LEU A 11 14.54 -29.53 5.06
C LEU A 11 14.67 -28.38 4.04
N GLY A 12 13.54 -28.01 3.44
CA GLY A 12 13.40 -26.81 2.63
C GLY A 12 13.44 -25.59 3.53
N SER A 13 14.64 -25.05 3.70
CA SER A 13 14.97 -23.63 3.92
C SER A 13 13.79 -22.68 4.13
N ASN A 14 13.32 -22.55 5.38
CA ASN A 14 12.68 -21.32 5.84
C ASN A 14 13.76 -20.38 6.39
N LEU A 15 14.61 -19.89 5.49
CA LEU A 15 15.35 -18.65 5.75
C LEU A 15 14.34 -17.50 5.59
N TYR A 16 13.48 -17.32 6.59
CA TYR A 16 12.75 -16.07 6.72
C TYR A 16 13.82 -15.00 6.99
N SER A 17 13.99 -14.10 6.02
CA SER A 17 14.73 -12.87 6.20
C SER A 17 13.98 -12.01 7.23
N GLU A 18 14.32 -12.22 8.49
CA GLU A 18 13.93 -11.39 9.62
C GLU A 18 14.58 -10.00 9.41
N GLY A 19 13.85 -9.10 8.73
CA GLY A 19 14.30 -7.71 8.51
C GLY A 19 14.10 -7.11 7.12
N THR A 20 13.54 -7.83 6.15
CA THR A 20 13.10 -7.20 4.90
C THR A 20 11.64 -6.76 5.01
N VAL A 21 11.41 -5.45 4.99
CA VAL A 21 10.07 -4.88 4.88
C VAL A 21 9.41 -5.47 3.62
N ASN A 22 8.37 -6.29 3.80
CA ASN A 22 7.71 -7.00 2.72
C ASN A 22 6.77 -6.05 1.98
N VAL A 23 7.20 -5.57 0.80
CA VAL A 23 6.40 -4.65 -0.02
C VAL A 23 5.05 -5.27 -0.42
N ILE A 24 4.97 -6.60 -0.61
CA ILE A 24 3.72 -7.28 -0.98
C ILE A 24 2.71 -7.15 0.16
N GLU A 25 3.15 -7.39 1.39
CA GLU A 25 2.31 -7.26 2.58
C GLU A 25 1.83 -5.82 2.77
N ILE A 26 2.72 -4.82 2.59
CA ILE A 26 2.32 -3.41 2.63
C ILE A 26 1.26 -3.11 1.56
N MET A 27 1.41 -3.61 0.35
CA MET A 27 0.43 -3.39 -0.72
C MET A 27 -0.93 -4.03 -0.40
N GLN A 28 -0.95 -5.19 0.25
CA GLN A 28 -2.18 -5.82 0.73
C GLN A 28 -2.85 -5.01 1.83
N HIS A 29 -2.07 -4.44 2.77
CA HIS A 29 -2.60 -3.54 3.79
C HIS A 29 -3.16 -2.24 3.18
N LEU A 30 -2.51 -1.67 2.17
CA LEU A 30 -3.02 -0.52 1.42
C LEU A 30 -4.33 -0.86 0.71
N GLU A 31 -4.40 -2.00 0.01
CA GLU A 31 -5.62 -2.48 -0.65
C GLU A 31 -6.77 -2.64 0.35
N TYR A 32 -6.54 -3.35 1.46
CA TYR A 32 -7.53 -3.54 2.52
C TYR A 32 -8.03 -2.20 3.08
N SER A 33 -7.12 -1.27 3.34
CA SER A 33 -7.46 0.05 3.89
C SER A 33 -8.33 0.86 2.92
N THR A 34 -8.00 0.86 1.63
CA THR A 34 -8.83 1.52 0.60
C THR A 34 -10.20 0.86 0.44
N SER A 35 -10.28 -0.46 0.60
CA SER A 35 -11.56 -1.20 0.59
C SER A 35 -12.46 -0.80 1.76
N LEU A 36 -11.90 -0.64 2.97
CA LEU A 36 -12.64 -0.13 4.13
C LEU A 36 -13.20 1.27 3.88
N ILE A 37 -12.38 2.18 3.37
CA ILE A 37 -12.80 3.55 3.05
C ILE A 37 -13.94 3.54 2.02
N LEU A 38 -13.77 2.79 0.93
CA LEU A 38 -14.78 2.69 -0.13
C LEU A 38 -16.11 2.13 0.41
N LYS A 39 -16.06 1.03 1.18
CA LYS A 39 -17.26 0.47 1.84
C LYS A 39 -17.91 1.48 2.78
N GLY A 40 -17.09 2.22 3.52
CA GLY A 40 -17.53 3.29 4.40
C GLY A 40 -18.32 4.38 3.67
N PHE A 41 -17.83 4.83 2.50
CA PHE A 41 -18.59 5.78 1.67
C PHE A 41 -19.86 5.16 1.08
N LEU A 42 -19.80 3.96 0.51
CA LEU A 42 -20.94 3.30 -0.14
C LEU A 42 -22.10 3.02 0.83
N HIS A 43 -21.79 2.73 2.09
CA HIS A 43 -22.79 2.38 3.10
C HIS A 43 -23.00 3.48 4.15
N ASN A 44 -22.42 4.66 3.95
CA ASN A 44 -22.47 5.77 4.92
C ASN A 44 -22.02 5.37 6.34
N GLN A 45 -20.95 4.58 6.44
CA GLN A 45 -20.40 4.07 7.70
C GLN A 45 -19.11 4.81 8.06
N ARG A 46 -19.25 5.93 8.78
CA ARG A 46 -18.10 6.73 9.25
C ARG A 46 -17.01 5.92 9.98
N PRO A 47 -17.33 4.94 10.86
CA PRO A 47 -16.31 4.14 11.51
C PRO A 47 -15.39 3.38 10.53
N LEU A 48 -15.93 2.85 9.43
CA LEU A 48 -15.11 2.18 8.41
C LEU A 48 -14.21 3.16 7.66
N ILE A 49 -14.69 4.39 7.43
CA ILE A 49 -13.89 5.44 6.80
C ILE A 49 -12.72 5.81 7.71
N ASP A 50 -12.97 6.03 9.00
CA ASP A 50 -11.93 6.40 9.96
C ASP A 50 -10.93 5.26 10.17
N GLU A 51 -11.40 4.02 10.34
CA GLU A 51 -10.53 2.84 10.45
C GLU A 51 -9.64 2.69 9.21
N GLY A 52 -10.24 2.80 8.02
CA GLY A 52 -9.51 2.70 6.77
C GLY A 52 -8.48 3.82 6.59
N ARG A 53 -8.80 5.06 7.01
CA ARG A 53 -7.84 6.19 6.98
C ARG A 53 -6.63 5.96 7.87
N GLU A 54 -6.84 5.52 9.10
CA GLU A 54 -5.74 5.27 10.04
C GLU A 54 -4.82 4.15 9.56
N LYS A 55 -5.40 3.05 9.06
CA LYS A 55 -4.62 1.95 8.49
C LYS A 55 -3.87 2.38 7.24
N LEU A 56 -4.51 3.13 6.35
CA LEU A 56 -3.89 3.69 5.15
C LEU A 56 -2.70 4.59 5.49
N LYS A 57 -2.84 5.47 6.50
CA LYS A 57 -1.76 6.33 6.98
C LYS A 57 -0.55 5.51 7.42
N LYS A 58 -0.78 4.48 8.24
CA LYS A 58 0.26 3.59 8.75
C LYS A 58 0.99 2.87 7.60
N SER A 59 0.25 2.28 6.67
CA SER A 59 0.84 1.55 5.54
C SER A 59 1.56 2.48 4.55
N LEU A 60 1.13 3.74 4.40
CA LEU A 60 1.89 4.74 3.62
C LEU A 60 3.21 5.09 4.28
N ILE A 61 3.27 5.20 5.62
CA ILE A 61 4.52 5.42 6.35
C ILE A 61 5.47 4.22 6.16
N GLU A 62 4.96 3.00 6.29
CA GLU A 62 5.73 1.77 6.03
C GLU A 62 6.28 1.75 4.60
N LEU A 63 5.43 2.09 3.60
CA LEU A 63 5.83 2.14 2.19
C LEU A 63 6.90 3.20 1.93
N LYS A 64 6.81 4.38 2.55
CA LYS A 64 7.82 5.45 2.43
C LYS A 64 9.20 4.99 2.91
N GLY A 65 9.27 4.03 3.83
CA GLY A 65 10.53 3.42 4.30
C GLY A 65 11.15 2.41 3.32
N VAL A 66 10.43 2.01 2.28
CA VAL A 66 10.92 1.07 1.27
C VAL A 66 11.74 1.79 0.20
N ASN A 67 12.93 1.27 -0.13
CA ASN A 67 13.72 1.78 -1.24
C ASN A 67 13.10 1.37 -2.60
N PRO A 68 12.53 2.31 -3.39
CA PRO A 68 11.86 1.97 -4.64
C PRO A 68 12.82 1.45 -5.71
N LYS A 69 14.13 1.77 -5.66
CA LYS A 69 15.11 1.32 -6.66
C LYS A 69 15.28 -0.20 -6.71
N VAL A 70 14.93 -0.89 -5.62
CA VAL A 70 14.94 -2.37 -5.54
C VAL A 70 13.90 -2.97 -6.47
N TYR A 71 12.79 -2.26 -6.70
CA TYR A 71 11.63 -2.73 -7.46
C TYR A 71 11.52 -2.08 -8.84
N LEU A 72 12.41 -1.14 -9.16
CA LEU A 72 12.47 -0.47 -10.46
C LEU A 72 13.53 -1.10 -11.37
N PRO A 73 13.24 -1.28 -12.67
CA PRO A 73 14.27 -1.64 -13.63
C PRO A 73 15.32 -0.51 -13.73
N LEU A 74 16.56 -0.86 -14.09
CA LEU A 74 17.70 0.07 -14.11
C LEU A 74 17.40 1.42 -14.78
N HIS A 75 16.75 1.38 -15.94
CA HIS A 75 16.40 2.57 -16.74
C HIS A 75 15.28 3.45 -16.13
N LYS A 76 14.60 3.01 -15.07
CA LYS A 76 13.55 3.76 -14.35
C LYS A 76 13.96 4.22 -12.96
N ARG A 77 15.18 3.91 -12.48
CA ARG A 77 15.58 4.23 -11.09
C ARG A 77 15.60 5.73 -10.78
N ASN A 78 15.76 6.58 -11.79
CA ASN A 78 15.65 8.04 -11.67
C ASN A 78 14.21 8.52 -11.41
N LEU A 79 13.20 7.66 -11.59
CA LEU A 79 11.79 7.97 -11.32
C LEU A 79 11.43 7.82 -9.83
N GLU A 80 12.39 7.50 -8.95
CA GLU A 80 12.15 7.43 -7.49
C GLU A 80 11.54 8.72 -6.93
N VAL A 81 11.95 9.88 -7.46
CA VAL A 81 11.42 11.18 -7.05
C VAL A 81 9.94 11.32 -7.38
N VAL A 82 9.49 10.73 -8.48
CA VAL A 82 8.08 10.71 -8.87
C VAL A 82 7.27 9.89 -7.88
N ILE A 83 7.82 8.76 -7.42
CA ILE A 83 7.20 7.88 -6.42
C ILE A 83 7.06 8.62 -5.08
N PHE A 84 8.14 9.22 -4.58
CA PHE A 84 8.10 9.96 -3.31
C PHE A 84 7.17 11.19 -3.36
N ASN A 85 7.17 11.92 -4.48
CA ASN A 85 6.23 13.03 -4.69
C ASN A 85 4.77 12.57 -4.69
N ASN A 86 4.48 11.38 -5.24
CA ASN A 86 3.13 10.82 -5.16
C ASN A 86 2.78 10.43 -3.72
N PHE A 87 3.71 9.86 -2.93
CA PHE A 87 3.46 9.58 -1.52
C PHE A 87 3.14 10.85 -0.72
N ALA A 88 3.89 11.94 -0.95
CA ALA A 88 3.62 13.22 -0.28
C ALA A 88 2.22 13.76 -0.62
N ARG A 89 1.81 13.68 -1.89
CA ARG A 89 0.46 14.10 -2.32
C ARG A 89 -0.62 13.22 -1.69
N MET A 90 -0.43 11.90 -1.64
CA MET A 90 -1.40 11.00 -1.00
C MET A 90 -1.59 11.31 0.48
N ASP A 91 -0.49 11.66 1.17
CA ASP A 91 -0.50 12.08 2.58
C ASP A 91 -1.32 13.36 2.76
N GLU A 92 -1.09 14.38 1.94
CA GLU A 92 -1.86 15.62 1.93
C GLU A 92 -3.36 15.37 1.71
N GLN A 93 -3.71 14.51 0.75
CA GLN A 93 -5.10 14.16 0.49
C GLN A 93 -5.74 13.39 1.65
N LEU A 94 -4.97 12.59 2.39
CA LEU A 94 -5.46 11.87 3.56
C LEU A 94 -5.80 12.82 4.72
N GLU A 95 -5.01 13.87 4.91
CA GLU A 95 -5.30 14.94 5.87
C GLU A 95 -6.54 15.74 5.46
N LEU A 96 -6.61 16.21 4.22
CA LEU A 96 -7.77 16.91 3.68
C LEU A 96 -9.06 16.08 3.80
N MET A 97 -8.97 14.78 3.52
CA MET A 97 -10.10 13.86 3.71
C MET A 97 -10.61 13.90 5.15
N GLY A 98 -9.72 13.91 6.15
CA GLY A 98 -10.09 14.04 7.57
C GLY A 98 -10.75 15.36 7.91
N GLU A 99 -10.21 16.46 7.39
CA GLU A 99 -10.81 17.78 7.56
C GLU A 99 -12.23 17.86 7.00
N TYR A 100 -12.44 17.36 5.78
CA TYR A 100 -13.75 17.33 5.14
C TYR A 100 -14.73 16.44 5.89
N LEU A 101 -14.28 15.28 6.37
CA LEU A 101 -15.08 14.41 7.22
C LEU A 101 -15.51 15.09 8.52
N ASN A 102 -14.62 15.86 9.16
CA ASN A 102 -14.95 16.61 10.39
C ASN A 102 -15.93 17.76 10.13
N LYS A 103 -15.87 18.36 8.94
CA LYS A 103 -16.82 19.38 8.46
C LYS A 103 -18.12 18.79 7.90
N LYS A 104 -18.28 17.45 7.91
CA LYS A 104 -19.41 16.72 7.30
C LYS A 104 -19.56 16.95 5.79
N GLU A 105 -18.47 17.34 5.11
CA GLU A 105 -18.42 17.58 3.67
C GLU A 105 -18.11 16.28 2.90
N MET A 106 -19.04 15.32 2.91
CA MET A 106 -18.80 13.94 2.43
C MET A 106 -18.33 13.86 0.97
N ASN A 107 -18.87 14.69 0.07
CA ASN A 107 -18.43 14.72 -1.33
C ASN A 107 -16.97 15.16 -1.48
N ARG A 108 -16.53 16.14 -0.68
CA ARG A 108 -15.13 16.60 -0.70
C ARG A 108 -14.20 15.58 -0.06
N ALA A 109 -14.64 14.92 1.01
CA ALA A 109 -13.93 13.79 1.60
C ALA A 109 -13.73 12.66 0.58
N TYR A 110 -14.77 12.30 -0.17
CA TYR A 110 -14.69 11.31 -1.24
C TYR A 110 -13.75 11.74 -2.36
N ASN A 111 -13.81 13.01 -2.80
CA ASN A 111 -12.89 13.53 -3.81
C ASN A 111 -11.43 13.49 -3.36
N ALA A 112 -11.15 13.72 -2.08
CA ALA A 112 -9.81 13.54 -1.52
C ALA A 112 -9.38 12.07 -1.57
N PHE A 113 -10.28 11.14 -1.20
CA PHE A 113 -10.04 9.70 -1.33
C PHE A 113 -9.78 9.26 -2.79
N ASP A 114 -10.54 9.76 -3.77
CA ASP A 114 -10.31 9.49 -5.19
C ASP A 114 -8.92 9.98 -5.65
N ARG A 115 -8.47 11.14 -5.15
CA ARG A 115 -7.12 11.63 -5.43
C ARG A 115 -6.03 10.73 -4.84
N ILE A 116 -6.28 10.07 -3.71
CA ILE A 116 -5.39 9.03 -3.16
C ILE A 116 -5.34 7.82 -4.10
N LEU A 117 -6.49 7.31 -4.57
CA LEU A 117 -6.53 6.19 -5.51
C LEU A 117 -5.78 6.51 -6.80
N ASN A 118 -5.96 7.71 -7.35
CA ASN A 118 -5.19 8.21 -8.48
C ASN A 118 -3.67 8.24 -8.20
N GLY A 119 -3.27 8.51 -6.95
CA GLY A 119 -1.89 8.37 -6.50
C GLY A 119 -1.36 6.93 -6.59
N CYS A 120 -2.17 5.96 -6.15
CA CYS A 120 -1.86 4.53 -6.31
C CYS A 120 -1.65 4.16 -7.78
N PHE A 121 -2.57 4.58 -8.67
CA PHE A 121 -2.47 4.33 -10.12
C PHE A 121 -1.20 4.93 -10.73
N LYS A 122 -0.82 6.16 -10.35
CA LYS A 122 0.42 6.78 -10.84
C LYS A 122 1.67 6.00 -10.44
N CYS A 123 1.74 5.52 -9.20
CA CYS A 123 2.85 4.67 -8.77
C CYS A 123 2.86 3.33 -9.54
N HIS A 124 1.70 2.73 -9.77
CA HIS A 124 1.61 1.49 -10.56
C HIS A 124 1.98 1.68 -12.03
N ALA A 125 1.63 2.80 -12.67
CA ALA A 125 2.08 3.12 -14.03
C ALA A 125 3.62 3.16 -14.12
N VAL A 126 4.28 3.75 -13.12
CA VAL A 126 5.76 3.81 -13.07
C VAL A 126 6.37 2.42 -12.86
N VAL A 127 5.94 1.73 -11.80
CA VAL A 127 6.57 0.48 -11.32
C VAL A 127 6.15 -0.73 -12.17
N ARG A 128 4.86 -0.86 -12.49
CA ARG A 128 4.28 -2.01 -13.20
C ARG A 128 4.12 -1.79 -14.70
N GLY A 129 4.19 -0.53 -15.17
CA GLY A 129 4.03 -0.22 -16.60
C GLY A 129 2.60 -0.37 -17.10
N TRP A 130 1.61 -0.09 -16.24
CA TRP A 130 0.21 0.06 -16.65
C TRP A 130 0.03 1.20 -17.66
#